data_AF-A0A7X6VMI0-F1
#
_entry.id   AF-A0A7X6VMI0-F1
#
_cell.length_a   1.000
_cell.length_b   1.000
_cell.length_c   1.000
_cell.angle_alpha   90.00
_cell.angle_beta   90.00
_cell.angle_gamma   90.00
#
_symmetry.space_group_name_H-M   'P 1'
#
loop_
_entity.id
_entity.type
_entity.pdbx_description
1 polymer ?
#
loop_
_entity_poly.entity_id
_entity_poly.type
_entity_poly.pdbx_seq_one_letter_code
_entity_poly.pdbx_strand_id
1 'polypeptide(L)'
;MKLLKGITGVLLLILILCPSTGECREDLETLLRKRSTVLWVEGQLLGDMMIGAKARLTFIAVDGILTEAAWSDPSAPEWLKTNVGYSGDSKLRKKKLFIILVETIRNFNLELPMISIGSHVLSAEDVLTNKHYVPVGDLPPDLTVPFAVAVPASAVKGKIIPLRVGDYSAELELSLR
;
A
#
# COMPACT_ATOMS: atom_id res chain seq x y z
N MET A 1 -44.03 60.98 -4.27
CA MET A 1 -43.96 60.99 -5.75
C MET A 1 -42.49 61.18 -6.15
N LYS A 2 -41.86 60.14 -6.74
CA LYS A 2 -40.64 60.10 -7.59
C LYS A 2 -39.57 61.21 -7.43
N LEU A 3 -38.35 60.89 -6.95
CA LEU A 3 -37.11 60.51 -7.71
C LEU A 3 -36.14 61.71 -7.94
N LEU A 4 -34.89 61.60 -7.45
CA LEU A 4 -33.61 61.97 -8.12
C LEU A 4 -32.45 61.76 -7.10
N LYS A 5 -31.57 60.75 -7.23
CA LYS A 5 -30.34 60.60 -8.05
C LYS A 5 -29.04 61.18 -7.44
N GLY A 6 -28.00 60.34 -7.39
CA GLY A 6 -26.56 60.68 -7.28
C GLY A 6 -25.92 60.21 -5.96
N ILE A 7 -25.49 58.96 -5.79
CA ILE A 7 -24.21 58.33 -6.22
C ILE A 7 -22.96 59.20 -5.96
N THR A 8 -22.32 58.97 -4.81
CA THR A 8 -20.87 59.13 -4.58
C THR A 8 -20.48 58.02 -3.60
N GLY A 9 -20.09 56.83 -4.08
CA GLY A 9 -18.70 56.54 -4.41
C GLY A 9 -18.12 55.57 -3.38
N VAL A 10 -18.66 54.34 -3.30
CA VAL A 10 -18.09 53.23 -2.53
C VAL A 10 -17.08 52.53 -3.44
N LEU A 11 -15.79 52.62 -3.11
CA LEU A 11 -14.76 51.75 -3.68
C LEU A 11 -14.04 51.05 -2.52
N LEU A 12 -14.69 50.01 -1.99
CA LEU A 12 -14.07 49.09 -1.03
C LEU A 12 -13.42 47.96 -1.84
N LEU A 13 -12.11 48.06 -2.04
CA LEU A 13 -11.29 47.02 -2.67
C LEU A 13 -11.16 45.84 -1.70
N ILE A 14 -12.05 44.86 -1.82
CA ILE A 14 -11.94 43.58 -1.10
C ILE A 14 -10.95 42.71 -1.88
N LEU A 15 -9.70 42.67 -1.40
CA LEU A 15 -8.73 41.62 -1.73
C LEU A 15 -9.31 40.28 -1.24
N ILE A 16 -9.91 39.53 -2.14
CA ILE A 16 -10.25 38.12 -1.92
C ILE A 16 -8.92 37.38 -1.88
N LEU A 17 -8.29 37.29 -0.71
CA LEU A 17 -7.35 36.22 -0.43
C LEU A 17 -8.15 34.93 -0.52
N CYS A 18 -8.05 34.23 -1.64
CA CYS A 18 -8.39 32.82 -1.69
C CYS A 18 -7.58 32.14 -0.58
N PRO A 19 -8.19 31.52 0.45
CA PRO A 19 -7.46 30.53 1.19
C PRO A 19 -7.15 29.44 0.17
N SER A 20 -5.88 29.32 -0.24
CA SER A 20 -5.39 28.08 -0.77
C SER A 20 -5.74 27.03 0.29
N THR A 21 -6.77 26.23 0.03
CA THR A 21 -6.96 24.97 0.73
C THR A 21 -5.74 24.15 0.38
N GLY A 22 -4.67 24.34 1.16
CA GLY A 22 -3.60 23.37 1.26
C GLY A 22 -4.28 22.12 1.77
N GLU A 23 -4.58 21.20 0.87
CA GLU A 23 -4.96 19.85 1.26
C GLU A 23 -3.85 19.39 2.21
N CYS A 24 -4.23 19.11 3.46
CA CYS A 24 -3.32 18.51 4.43
C CYS A 24 -2.97 17.13 3.87
N ARG A 25 -1.89 17.07 3.11
CA ARG A 25 -1.36 15.84 2.52
C ARG A 25 -1.08 14.90 3.68
N GLU A 26 -1.79 13.78 3.72
CA GLU A 26 -1.55 12.77 4.75
C GLU A 26 -0.08 12.32 4.66
N ASP A 27 0.56 12.19 5.82
CA ASP A 27 1.95 11.74 5.90
C ASP A 27 2.07 10.28 5.39
N LEU A 28 3.27 9.94 4.92
CA LEU A 28 3.55 8.65 4.29
C LEU A 28 3.24 7.46 5.24
N GLU A 29 3.59 7.59 6.51
CA GLU A 29 3.36 6.53 7.52
C GLU A 29 1.87 6.27 7.73
N THR A 30 1.06 7.34 7.75
CA THR A 30 -0.40 7.22 7.79
C THR A 30 -0.96 6.55 6.54
N LEU A 31 -0.43 6.87 5.35
CA LEU A 31 -0.86 6.25 4.10
C LEU A 31 -0.49 4.77 4.03
N LEU A 32 0.72 4.40 4.50
CA LEU A 32 1.18 3.02 4.61
C LEU A 32 0.29 2.24 5.58
N ARG A 33 0.07 2.76 6.79
CA ARG A 33 -0.78 2.11 7.82
C ARG A 33 -2.18 1.78 7.31
N LYS A 34 -2.79 2.67 6.52
CA LYS A 34 -4.13 2.48 5.92
C LYS A 34 -4.18 1.45 4.78
N ARG A 35 -3.02 1.11 4.20
CA ARG A 35 -2.87 0.23 3.04
C ARG A 35 -2.12 -1.05 3.36
N SER A 36 -1.64 -1.17 4.59
CA SER A 36 -0.84 -2.28 5.05
C SER A 36 -1.61 -3.17 6.01
N THR A 37 -1.40 -4.46 5.91
CA THR A 37 -1.74 -5.40 6.98
C THR A 37 -0.61 -6.40 7.15
N VAL A 38 -0.51 -6.98 8.33
CA VAL A 38 0.56 -7.89 8.72
C VAL A 38 -0.02 -9.28 8.93
N LEU A 39 0.63 -10.28 8.34
CA LEU A 39 0.34 -11.68 8.56
C LEU A 39 1.56 -12.35 9.21
N TRP A 40 1.33 -13.05 10.32
CA TRP A 40 2.35 -13.83 11.01
C TRP A 40 2.18 -15.31 10.66
N VAL A 41 3.25 -15.93 10.16
CA VAL A 41 3.27 -17.35 9.79
C VAL A 41 3.81 -18.17 10.96
N GLU A 42 3.06 -19.20 11.37
CA GLU A 42 3.35 -20.05 12.54
C GLU A 42 3.41 -19.29 13.88
N GLY A 43 2.92 -18.05 13.91
CA GLY A 43 2.83 -17.26 15.13
C GLY A 43 1.66 -17.67 16.01
N GLN A 44 1.85 -17.60 17.33
CA GLN A 44 0.77 -17.71 18.32
C GLN A 44 0.76 -16.45 19.19
N LEU A 45 -0.45 -15.99 19.53
CA LEU A 45 -0.62 -14.89 20.48
C LEU A 45 -0.47 -15.41 21.91
N LEU A 46 0.45 -14.79 22.66
CA LEU A 46 0.56 -14.92 24.09
C LEU A 46 0.34 -13.54 24.72
N GLY A 47 -0.89 -13.28 25.16
CA GLY A 47 -1.30 -11.93 25.53
C GLY A 47 -1.32 -11.00 24.32
N ASP A 48 -0.49 -9.96 24.36
CA ASP A 48 -0.26 -9.00 23.28
C ASP A 48 1.00 -9.31 22.44
N MET A 49 1.71 -10.39 22.77
CA MET A 49 2.96 -10.76 22.12
C MET A 49 2.76 -11.87 21.08
N MET A 50 3.35 -11.71 19.90
CA MET A 50 3.47 -12.78 18.92
C MET A 50 4.70 -13.63 19.21
N ILE A 51 4.51 -14.92 19.47
CA ILE A 51 5.59 -15.86 19.75
C ILE A 51 5.64 -16.99 18.72
N GLY A 52 6.82 -17.58 18.53
CA GLY A 52 7.00 -18.77 17.69
C GLY A 52 6.90 -18.54 16.17
N ALA A 53 6.60 -17.32 15.72
CA ALA A 53 6.47 -17.01 14.30
C ALA A 53 7.77 -17.33 13.53
N LYS A 54 7.62 -17.95 12.36
CA LYS A 54 8.73 -18.16 11.42
C LYS A 54 8.99 -16.94 10.55
N ALA A 55 7.93 -16.26 10.16
CA ALA A 55 8.01 -15.09 9.31
C ALA A 55 6.85 -14.13 9.57
N ARG A 56 7.07 -12.87 9.19
CA ARG A 56 6.09 -11.80 9.12
C ARG A 56 6.03 -11.33 7.67
N LEU A 57 4.83 -11.31 7.09
CA LEU A 57 4.59 -10.75 5.77
C LEU A 57 3.71 -9.51 5.91
N THR A 58 4.23 -8.37 5.44
CA THR A 58 3.45 -7.14 5.36
C THR A 58 2.98 -6.95 3.92
N PHE A 59 1.67 -6.94 3.74
CA PHE A 59 1.02 -6.72 2.44
C PHE A 59 0.62 -5.26 2.34
N ILE A 60 1.06 -4.57 1.29
CA ILE A 60 0.81 -3.15 1.07
C ILE A 60 0.09 -2.99 -0.27
N ALA A 61 -1.16 -2.53 -0.26
CA ALA A 61 -1.86 -2.14 -1.47
C ALA A 61 -1.32 -0.80 -1.98
N VAL A 62 -0.97 -0.71 -3.26
CA VAL A 62 -0.43 0.50 -3.85
C VAL A 62 -1.46 1.18 -4.73
N ASP A 63 -1.71 2.46 -4.46
CA ASP A 63 -2.51 3.36 -5.28
C ASP A 63 -1.70 4.62 -5.66
N GLY A 64 -2.32 5.50 -6.44
CA GLY A 64 -1.68 6.73 -6.90
C GLY A 64 -1.26 7.65 -5.74
N ILE A 65 -2.08 7.73 -4.69
CA ILE A 65 -1.82 8.58 -3.52
C ILE A 65 -0.57 8.11 -2.78
N LEU A 66 -0.46 6.81 -2.48
CA LEU A 66 0.73 6.25 -1.84
C LEU A 66 1.96 6.38 -2.74
N THR A 67 1.81 6.16 -4.04
CA THR A 67 2.91 6.29 -5.01
C THR A 67 3.47 7.70 -5.02
N GLU A 68 2.60 8.70 -5.13
CA GLU A 68 3.00 10.11 -5.14
C GLU A 68 3.66 10.50 -3.81
N ALA A 69 3.08 10.07 -2.68
CA ALA A 69 3.64 10.31 -1.35
C ALA A 69 5.05 9.72 -1.19
N ALA A 70 5.25 8.47 -1.59
CA ALA A 70 6.56 7.82 -1.53
C ALA A 70 7.62 8.54 -2.38
N TRP A 71 7.26 9.05 -3.57
CA TRP A 71 8.19 9.82 -4.40
C TRP A 71 8.48 11.23 -3.87
N SER A 72 7.48 11.86 -3.24
CA SER A 72 7.59 13.23 -2.74
C SER A 72 8.28 13.34 -1.39
N ASP A 73 8.31 12.25 -0.61
CA ASP A 73 8.95 12.21 0.70
C ASP A 73 10.45 11.87 0.55
N PRO A 74 11.38 12.78 0.91
CA PRO A 74 12.81 12.50 0.89
C PRO A 74 13.22 11.38 1.84
N SER A 75 12.48 11.18 2.93
CA SER A 75 12.75 10.16 3.95
C SER A 75 12.16 8.80 3.63
N ALA A 76 11.34 8.70 2.58
CA ALA A 76 10.77 7.42 2.17
C ALA A 76 11.90 6.43 1.82
N PRO A 77 11.82 5.19 2.35
CA PRO A 77 12.88 4.23 2.17
C PRO A 77 12.99 3.80 0.70
N GLU A 78 14.22 3.54 0.26
CA GLU A 78 14.50 3.25 -1.15
C GLU A 78 13.73 2.02 -1.67
N TRP A 79 13.57 1.01 -0.83
CA TRP A 79 12.79 -0.17 -1.19
C TRP A 79 11.34 0.18 -1.53
N LEU A 80 10.74 1.16 -0.86
CA LEU A 80 9.37 1.57 -1.13
C LEU A 80 9.31 2.30 -2.47
N LYS A 81 10.21 3.26 -2.71
CA LYS A 81 10.32 4.00 -3.99
C LYS A 81 10.50 3.07 -5.17
N THR A 82 11.43 2.11 -5.05
CA THR A 82 11.68 1.08 -6.06
C THR A 82 10.41 0.29 -6.38
N ASN A 83 9.66 -0.15 -5.36
CA ASN A 83 8.48 -1.00 -5.56
C ASN A 83 7.23 -0.23 -6.00
N VAL A 84 7.00 1.01 -5.54
CA VAL A 84 5.91 1.85 -6.07
C VAL A 84 6.21 2.33 -7.49
N GLY A 85 7.47 2.31 -7.92
CA GLY A 85 7.88 2.63 -9.30
C GLY A 85 7.19 1.76 -10.36
N TYR A 86 6.75 0.54 -10.00
CA TYR A 86 5.98 -0.32 -10.90
C TYR A 86 4.57 0.19 -11.22
N SER A 87 4.07 1.23 -10.55
CA SER A 87 2.71 1.77 -10.76
C SER A 87 2.44 2.21 -12.21
N GLY A 88 3.49 2.56 -12.96
CA GLY A 88 3.42 2.91 -14.38
C GLY A 88 3.63 1.73 -15.34
N ASP A 89 3.85 0.50 -14.86
CA ASP A 89 4.13 -0.66 -15.71
C ASP A 89 2.90 -1.06 -16.52
N SER A 90 3.09 -1.26 -17.83
CA SER A 90 2.06 -1.77 -18.75
C SER A 90 1.39 -3.07 -18.28
N LYS A 91 2.11 -3.91 -17.52
CA LYS A 91 1.62 -5.16 -16.92
C LYS A 91 0.53 -4.94 -15.88
N LEU A 92 0.37 -3.71 -15.35
CA LEU A 92 -0.69 -3.37 -14.40
C LEU A 92 -2.04 -3.09 -15.05
N ARG A 93 -2.16 -3.13 -16.38
CA ARG A 93 -3.46 -2.92 -17.04
C ARG A 93 -4.50 -3.93 -16.55
N LYS A 94 -5.59 -3.44 -15.94
CA LYS A 94 -6.65 -4.25 -15.30
C LYS A 94 -6.18 -5.10 -14.10
N LYS A 95 -5.00 -4.79 -13.55
CA LYS A 95 -4.45 -5.39 -12.33
C LYS A 95 -4.30 -4.31 -11.25
N LYS A 96 -4.04 -4.74 -10.03
CA LYS A 96 -3.75 -3.92 -8.85
C LYS A 96 -2.34 -4.25 -8.39
N LEU A 97 -1.58 -3.23 -8.00
CA LEU A 97 -0.23 -3.39 -7.49
C LEU A 97 -0.27 -3.65 -5.99
N PHE A 98 0.46 -4.67 -5.56
CA PHE A 98 0.75 -4.93 -4.16
C PHE A 98 2.26 -5.06 -3.96
N ILE A 99 2.73 -4.62 -2.80
CA ILE A 99 4.07 -4.91 -2.30
C ILE A 99 3.92 -5.92 -1.18
N ILE A 100 4.77 -6.95 -1.17
CA ILE A 100 4.86 -7.93 -0.11
C ILE A 100 6.25 -7.79 0.49
N LEU A 101 6.33 -7.32 1.73
CA LEU A 101 7.58 -7.27 2.51
C LEU A 101 7.66 -8.53 3.35
N VAL A 102 8.65 -9.38 3.07
CA VAL A 102 8.91 -10.63 3.81
C VAL A 102 10.00 -10.35 4.84
N GLU A 103 9.71 -10.64 6.10
CA GLU A 103 10.64 -10.59 7.22
C GLU A 103 10.72 -11.99 7.85
N THR A 104 11.86 -12.67 7.77
CA THR A 104 12.04 -14.00 8.38
C THR A 104 12.63 -13.89 9.77
N ILE A 105 12.08 -14.67 10.69
CA ILE A 105 12.51 -14.75 12.10
C ILE A 105 13.25 -16.08 12.32
N ARG A 106 12.83 -17.13 11.61
CA ARG A 106 13.46 -18.44 11.54
C ARG A 106 13.52 -18.88 10.08
N ASN A 107 14.20 -19.98 9.83
CA ASN A 107 14.16 -20.64 8.52
C ASN A 107 12.70 -20.82 8.07
N PHE A 108 12.40 -20.32 6.89
CA PHE A 108 11.06 -20.30 6.33
C PHE A 108 11.13 -20.68 4.86
N ASN A 109 10.37 -21.69 4.45
CA ASN A 109 10.22 -22.02 3.05
C ASN A 109 9.00 -21.27 2.51
N LEU A 110 9.20 -20.43 1.49
CA LEU A 110 8.13 -19.65 0.88
C LEU A 110 8.02 -19.96 -0.61
N GLU A 111 6.84 -20.35 -1.03
CA GLU A 111 6.51 -20.53 -2.45
C GLU A 111 5.38 -19.58 -2.84
N LEU A 112 5.43 -19.03 -4.07
CA LEU A 112 4.39 -18.09 -4.54
C LEU A 112 2.95 -18.64 -4.41
N PRO A 113 2.66 -19.93 -4.72
CA PRO A 113 1.32 -20.47 -4.59
C PRO A 113 0.81 -20.58 -3.14
N MET A 114 1.68 -20.41 -2.14
CA MET A 114 1.23 -20.27 -0.75
C MET A 114 0.50 -18.95 -0.54
N ILE A 115 0.80 -17.93 -1.35
CA ILE A 115 0.26 -16.59 -1.17
C ILE A 115 -1.00 -16.41 -2.01
N SER A 116 -2.08 -15.95 -1.37
CA SER A 116 -3.26 -15.47 -2.08
C SER A 116 -3.65 -14.06 -1.68
N ILE A 117 -4.07 -13.25 -2.65
CA ILE A 117 -4.59 -11.90 -2.45
C ILE A 117 -5.99 -11.83 -3.06
N GLY A 118 -7.00 -11.58 -2.23
CA GLY A 118 -8.39 -11.71 -2.64
C GLY A 118 -8.71 -13.16 -3.02
N SER A 119 -9.29 -13.37 -4.20
CA SER A 119 -9.56 -14.71 -4.74
C SER A 119 -8.43 -15.27 -5.62
N HIS A 120 -7.28 -14.59 -5.73
CA HIS A 120 -6.20 -14.95 -6.65
C HIS A 120 -5.01 -15.55 -5.91
N VAL A 121 -4.54 -16.71 -6.36
CA VAL A 121 -3.32 -17.35 -5.88
C VAL A 121 -2.16 -16.86 -6.73
N LEU A 122 -1.06 -16.44 -6.10
CA LEU A 122 0.06 -15.86 -6.82
C LEU A 122 0.82 -16.92 -7.63
N SER A 123 1.25 -16.48 -8.81
CA SER A 123 2.11 -17.23 -9.72
C SER A 123 3.33 -16.41 -10.12
N ALA A 124 4.30 -17.03 -10.79
CA ALA A 124 5.47 -16.32 -11.30
C ALA A 124 5.12 -15.19 -12.28
N GLU A 125 3.99 -15.30 -13.00
CA GLU A 125 3.53 -14.29 -13.97
C GLU A 125 3.01 -13.00 -13.31
N ASP A 126 2.66 -13.08 -12.02
CA ASP A 126 2.18 -11.94 -11.26
C ASP A 126 3.32 -11.10 -10.70
N VAL A 127 4.55 -11.63 -10.66
CA VAL A 127 5.71 -10.93 -10.08
C VAL A 127 6.25 -9.87 -11.05
N LEU A 128 6.36 -8.64 -10.54
CA LEU A 128 6.95 -7.51 -11.26
C LEU A 128 8.44 -7.34 -10.95
N THR A 129 8.82 -7.58 -9.69
CA THR A 129 10.23 -7.62 -9.28
C THR A 129 10.99 -8.68 -10.08
N ASN A 130 12.26 -8.40 -10.42
CA ASN A 130 13.11 -9.39 -11.07
C ASN A 130 13.14 -10.68 -10.23
N LYS A 131 12.82 -11.81 -10.88
CA LYS A 131 12.70 -13.15 -10.26
C LYS A 131 13.87 -13.56 -9.38
N HIS A 132 15.08 -13.07 -9.65
CA HIS A 132 16.28 -13.38 -8.87
C HIS A 132 16.32 -12.70 -7.49
N TYR A 133 15.48 -11.68 -7.28
CA TYR A 133 15.36 -10.96 -6.00
C TYR A 133 14.07 -11.28 -5.25
N VAL A 134 13.25 -12.19 -5.77
CA VAL A 134 12.01 -12.61 -5.11
C VAL A 134 12.38 -13.63 -4.00
N PRO A 135 11.97 -13.41 -2.74
CA PRO A 135 12.34 -14.28 -1.63
C PRO A 135 11.48 -15.54 -1.64
N VAL A 136 11.82 -16.52 -2.49
CA VAL A 136 11.17 -17.84 -2.56
C VAL A 136 12.16 -18.98 -2.35
N GLY A 137 11.65 -20.17 -2.02
CA GLY A 137 12.43 -21.32 -1.58
C GLY A 137 12.79 -21.23 -0.10
N ASP A 138 13.93 -21.82 0.26
CA ASP A 138 14.42 -21.82 1.65
C ASP A 138 15.07 -20.49 2.02
N LEU A 139 14.39 -19.72 2.87
CA LEU A 139 14.84 -18.42 3.33
C LEU A 139 15.57 -18.54 4.69
N PRO A 140 16.75 -17.93 4.85
CA PRO A 140 17.44 -17.88 6.14
C PRO A 140 16.68 -16.98 7.13
N PRO A 141 16.95 -17.08 8.44
CA PRO A 141 16.50 -16.08 9.41
C PRO A 141 17.08 -14.69 9.11
N ASP A 142 16.45 -13.65 9.67
CA ASP A 142 16.87 -12.24 9.60
C ASP A 142 16.91 -11.66 8.17
N LEU A 143 16.13 -12.24 7.25
CA LEU A 143 15.94 -11.73 5.90
C LEU A 143 14.79 -10.72 5.87
N THR A 144 15.05 -9.52 5.34
CA THR A 144 14.00 -8.52 5.05
C THR A 144 14.05 -8.15 3.57
N VAL A 145 13.10 -8.63 2.78
CA VAL A 145 13.08 -8.40 1.32
C VAL A 145 11.66 -8.08 0.84
N PRO A 146 11.45 -6.95 0.14
CA PRO A 146 10.20 -6.66 -0.54
C PRO A 146 10.19 -7.15 -1.98
N PHE A 147 9.01 -7.50 -2.46
CA PHE A 147 8.77 -7.71 -3.89
C PHE A 147 7.37 -7.21 -4.29
N ALA A 148 7.25 -6.80 -5.55
CA ALA A 148 6.04 -6.25 -6.13
C ALA A 148 5.31 -7.29 -6.99
N VAL A 149 3.98 -7.31 -6.88
CA VAL A 149 3.10 -8.21 -7.63
C VAL A 149 1.91 -7.47 -8.23
N ALA A 150 1.47 -7.95 -9.40
CA ALA A 150 0.31 -7.47 -10.12
C ALA A 150 -0.83 -8.48 -10.02
N VAL A 151 -1.86 -8.17 -9.23
CA VAL A 151 -3.00 -9.05 -8.99
C VAL A 151 -4.19 -8.63 -9.88
N PRO A 152 -4.90 -9.55 -10.55
CA PRO A 152 -6.09 -9.19 -11.32
C PRO A 152 -7.09 -8.36 -10.50
N ALA A 153 -7.52 -7.20 -11.02
CA ALA A 153 -8.45 -6.33 -10.29
C ALA A 153 -9.80 -7.00 -10.02
N SER A 154 -10.18 -8.00 -10.84
CA SER A 154 -11.37 -8.82 -10.63
C SER A 154 -11.31 -9.73 -9.39
N ALA A 155 -10.11 -10.04 -8.90
CA ALA A 155 -9.92 -10.86 -7.70
C ALA A 155 -9.91 -10.04 -6.41
N VAL A 156 -9.75 -8.72 -6.53
CA VAL A 156 -9.63 -7.78 -5.41
C VAL A 156 -10.90 -6.93 -5.35
N LYS A 157 -11.91 -7.42 -4.63
CA LYS A 157 -13.23 -6.80 -4.53
C LYS A 157 -13.56 -6.42 -3.09
N GLY A 158 -14.33 -5.35 -2.94
CA GLY A 158 -14.80 -4.87 -1.64
C GLY A 158 -13.75 -4.04 -0.90
N LYS A 159 -14.09 -3.67 0.34
CA LYS A 159 -13.21 -2.93 1.25
C LYS A 159 -12.26 -3.85 2.02
N ILE A 160 -12.65 -5.10 2.23
CA ILE A 160 -11.88 -6.09 2.96
C ILE A 160 -11.35 -7.09 1.95
N ILE A 161 -10.03 -7.21 1.87
CA ILE A 161 -9.35 -8.13 0.98
C ILE A 161 -8.78 -9.27 1.82
N PRO A 162 -9.23 -10.53 1.62
CA PRO A 162 -8.62 -11.65 2.30
C PRO A 162 -7.20 -11.88 1.77
N LEU A 163 -6.28 -12.15 2.68
CA LEU A 163 -4.90 -12.49 2.38
C LEU A 163 -4.58 -13.83 3.02
N ARG A 164 -3.78 -14.66 2.34
CA ARG A 164 -3.32 -15.93 2.90
C ARG A 164 -1.87 -16.17 2.58
N VAL A 165 -1.20 -16.90 3.47
CA VAL A 165 0.10 -17.53 3.26
C VAL A 165 -0.02 -18.95 3.83
N GLY A 166 -0.19 -19.94 2.95
CA GLY A 166 -0.51 -21.31 3.34
C GLY A 166 -1.84 -21.37 4.13
N ASP A 167 -1.75 -21.89 5.35
CA ASP A 167 -2.91 -22.03 6.25
C ASP A 167 -3.22 -20.76 7.07
N TYR A 168 -2.34 -19.76 7.01
CA TYR A 168 -2.50 -18.52 7.76
C TYR A 168 -3.26 -17.49 6.93
N SER A 169 -4.09 -16.68 7.60
CA SER A 169 -4.90 -15.66 6.95
C SER A 169 -4.88 -14.33 7.69
N ALA A 170 -5.02 -13.25 6.94
CA ALA A 170 -5.24 -11.90 7.44
C ALA A 170 -6.24 -11.18 6.53
N GLU A 171 -6.71 -10.03 6.99
CA GLU A 171 -7.58 -9.17 6.20
C GLU A 171 -6.92 -7.81 6.02
N LEU A 172 -6.92 -7.32 4.78
CA LEU A 172 -6.54 -5.95 4.47
C LEU A 172 -7.79 -5.11 4.31
N GLU A 173 -8.03 -4.20 5.24
CA GLU A 173 -9.09 -3.21 5.12
C GLU A 173 -8.57 -1.99 4.34
N LEU A 174 -9.02 -1.87 3.10
CA LEU A 174 -8.80 -0.70 2.29
C LEU A 174 -9.69 0.44 2.78
N SER A 175 -9.10 1.29 3.60
CA SER A 175 -9.65 2.60 3.97
C SER A 175 -9.52 3.57 2.79
N LEU A 176 -10.19 3.28 1.67
CA LEU A 176 -10.26 4.19 0.53
C LEU A 176 -11.19 5.35 0.92
N ARG A 177 -10.65 6.56 0.89
CA ARG A 177 -11.41 7.81 0.83
C ARG A 177 -11.61 8.19 -0.62
#